data_AF-A0A6J6FCD1-F1
#
_entry.id   AF-A0A6J6FCD1-F1
#
_cell.length_a   1.000
_cell.length_b   1.000
_cell.length_c   1.000
_cell.angle_alpha   90.00
_cell.angle_beta   90.00
_cell.angle_gamma   90.00
#
_symmetry.space_group_name_H-M   'P 1'
#
loop_
_entity.id
_entity.type
_entity.pdbx_description
1 polymer ?
#
loop_
_entity_poly.entity_id
_entity_poly.type
_entity_poly.pdbx_seq_one_letter_code
_entity_poly.pdbx_strand_id
1 'polypeptide(L)'
;MSELRLTGKNPEGTHLTLTNPIGEEFTVRISDTLRATVNQPRLAAVVASDDVETMSVKEIQRRLRAGETMDAIARDGHISVEKVERFAGPILQERVYILDQTFAVVLRKESARDQETFQDVVLARLAPMGVDSDSLSWNTWRIDDGTWTIDLAYPNRDGHGSATWNFDLNRRSITATNENARWMLGQEPAPRTQTPGLVHAEPTHPSRIVDSIPDPEPVRETPRLVAIRETPREEDRAEGISGRAKVPSWDEIMFGRPAAPASELPDNDPIDDPSEDDFRS
;
A
#
# COMPACT_ATOMS: atom_id res chain seq x y z
N MET A 1 50.08 45.43 -31.38
CA MET A 1 49.84 46.33 -30.23
C MET A 1 50.71 45.79 -29.10
N SER A 2 51.69 46.55 -28.64
CA SER A 2 52.60 46.09 -27.58
C SER A 2 51.96 46.31 -26.22
N GLU A 3 51.97 45.29 -25.38
CA GLU A 3 51.45 45.37 -24.02
C GLU A 3 52.47 46.07 -23.11
N LEU A 4 52.02 47.05 -22.32
CA LEU A 4 52.87 47.80 -21.40
C LEU A 4 52.54 47.41 -19.97
N ARG A 5 53.57 47.09 -19.17
CA ARG A 5 53.44 46.77 -17.75
C ARG A 5 53.73 48.00 -16.91
N LEU A 6 52.80 48.35 -16.03
CA LEU A 6 53.01 49.39 -15.01
C LEU A 6 54.10 48.93 -14.03
N THR A 7 55.16 49.72 -13.86
CA THR A 7 56.27 49.43 -12.95
C THR A 7 56.29 50.34 -11.72
N GLY A 8 55.71 51.54 -11.82
CA GLY A 8 55.66 52.43 -10.67
C GLY A 8 55.13 53.83 -10.98
N LYS A 9 55.43 54.76 -10.09
CA LYS A 9 55.17 56.20 -10.24
C LYS A 9 56.47 56.96 -10.08
N ASN A 10 56.58 58.11 -10.74
CA ASN A 10 57.72 59.00 -10.55
C ASN A 10 57.72 59.60 -9.11
N PRO A 11 58.85 60.15 -8.63
CA PRO A 11 58.97 60.66 -7.27
C PRO A 11 57.95 61.76 -6.92
N GLU A 12 57.54 62.55 -7.91
CA GLU A 12 56.55 63.62 -7.75
C GLU A 12 55.09 63.12 -7.74
N GLY A 13 54.86 61.85 -8.09
CA GLY A 13 53.53 61.27 -8.17
C GLY A 13 52.64 61.85 -9.28
N THR A 14 53.24 62.46 -10.30
CA THR A 14 52.56 63.09 -11.44
C THR A 14 52.49 62.18 -12.67
N HIS A 15 53.36 61.17 -12.76
CA HIS A 15 53.45 60.25 -13.89
C HIS A 15 53.57 58.80 -13.41
N LEU A 16 53.00 57.88 -14.19
CA LEU A 16 53.21 56.44 -14.09
C LEU A 16 54.34 56.02 -15.02
N THR A 17 55.18 55.12 -14.55
CA THR A 17 56.23 54.47 -15.33
C THR A 17 55.73 53.12 -15.83
N LEU A 18 55.88 52.89 -17.13
CA LEU A 18 55.53 51.62 -17.78
C LEU A 18 56.74 51.06 -18.51
N THR A 19 56.78 49.75 -18.69
CA THR A 19 57.82 49.05 -19.46
C THR A 19 57.19 48.11 -20.45
N ASN A 20 57.78 48.01 -21.64
CA ASN A 20 57.39 46.98 -22.61
C ASN A 20 58.18 45.67 -22.35
N PRO A 21 57.85 44.56 -23.06
CA PRO A 21 58.54 43.28 -22.86
C PRO A 21 60.02 43.29 -23.28
N ILE A 22 60.46 44.29 -24.05
CA ILE A 22 61.84 44.47 -24.49
C ILE A 22 62.63 45.43 -23.58
N GLY A 23 62.02 45.92 -22.49
CA GLY A 23 62.68 46.71 -21.44
C GLY A 23 62.73 48.22 -21.68
N GLU A 24 62.09 48.74 -22.73
CA GLU A 24 61.99 50.19 -22.94
C GLU A 24 60.96 50.82 -21.98
N GLU A 25 61.30 51.99 -21.45
CA GLU A 25 60.51 52.72 -20.46
C GLU A 25 59.64 53.79 -21.12
N PHE A 26 58.38 53.86 -20.69
CA PHE A 26 57.39 54.81 -21.15
C PHE A 26 56.77 55.51 -19.95
N THR A 27 56.37 56.77 -20.11
CA THR A 27 55.72 57.53 -19.04
C THR A 27 54.35 58.01 -19.47
N VAL A 28 53.35 57.90 -18.57
CA VAL A 28 52.00 58.43 -18.79
C VAL A 28 51.65 59.36 -17.63
N ARG A 29 51.17 60.56 -17.95
CA ARG A 29 50.72 61.53 -16.94
C ARG A 29 49.48 61.03 -16.21
N ILE A 30 49.45 61.21 -14.91
CA ILE A 30 48.26 60.98 -14.08
C ILE A 30 47.32 62.18 -14.25
N SER A 31 46.51 62.14 -15.31
CA SER A 31 45.48 63.15 -15.58
C SER A 31 44.17 62.84 -14.83
N ASP A 32 43.29 63.83 -14.74
CA ASP A 32 41.93 63.63 -14.25
C ASP A 32 41.16 62.63 -15.10
N THR A 33 41.42 62.59 -16.41
CA THR A 33 40.87 61.57 -17.32
C THR A 33 41.36 60.17 -16.96
N LEU A 34 42.67 59.97 -16.73
CA LEU A 34 43.21 58.67 -16.33
C LEU A 34 42.64 58.23 -14.97
N ARG A 35 42.57 59.14 -14.00
CA ARG A 35 41.98 58.87 -12.68
C ARG A 35 40.52 58.48 -12.80
N ALA A 36 39.74 59.22 -13.59
CA ALA A 36 38.33 58.92 -13.83
C ALA A 36 38.15 57.56 -14.53
N THR A 37 38.95 57.25 -15.55
CA THR A 37 38.86 55.98 -16.28
C THR A 37 39.26 54.78 -15.43
N VAL A 38 40.27 54.89 -14.57
CA VAL A 38 40.70 53.79 -13.69
C VAL A 38 39.75 53.59 -12.50
N ASN A 39 39.22 54.68 -11.94
CA ASN A 39 38.28 54.63 -10.81
C ASN A 39 36.82 54.48 -11.24
N GLN A 40 36.53 54.34 -12.53
CA GLN A 40 35.19 53.99 -12.98
C GLN A 40 34.83 52.65 -12.33
N PRO A 41 33.78 52.60 -11.48
CA PRO A 41 33.27 51.31 -11.04
C PRO A 41 32.90 50.57 -12.31
N ARG A 42 33.63 49.49 -12.61
CA ARG A 42 33.17 48.54 -13.60
C ARG A 42 31.85 48.04 -13.04
N LEU A 43 30.76 48.59 -13.56
CA LEU A 43 29.49 47.91 -13.63
C LEU A 43 29.78 46.72 -14.56
N ALA A 44 30.47 45.70 -14.03
CA ALA A 44 30.16 44.36 -14.43
C ALA A 44 28.65 44.33 -14.30
N ALA A 45 27.95 44.12 -15.42
CA ALA A 45 26.58 43.70 -15.35
C ALA A 45 26.62 42.55 -14.35
N VAL A 46 26.17 42.82 -13.12
CA VAL A 46 25.61 41.78 -12.28
C VAL A 46 24.56 41.25 -13.23
N VAL A 47 24.86 40.11 -13.86
CA VAL A 47 23.83 39.27 -14.45
C VAL A 47 22.76 39.35 -13.41
N ALA A 48 21.65 40.04 -13.73
CA ALA A 48 20.51 40.08 -12.86
C ALA A 48 20.32 38.61 -12.54
N SER A 49 20.70 38.22 -11.31
CA SER A 49 20.53 36.87 -10.84
C SER A 49 19.05 36.74 -10.99
N ASP A 50 18.66 36.02 -12.03
CA ASP A 50 17.29 35.80 -12.42
C ASP A 50 16.58 35.58 -11.09
N ASP A 51 15.67 36.50 -10.72
CA ASP A 51 14.88 36.43 -9.50
C ASP A 51 13.88 35.27 -9.73
N VAL A 52 14.42 34.09 -10.01
CA VAL A 52 13.75 32.82 -9.88
C VAL A 52 13.45 32.79 -8.41
N GLU A 53 12.17 32.94 -8.10
CA GLU A 53 11.61 32.87 -6.76
C GLU A 53 11.97 31.49 -6.19
N THR A 54 13.19 31.35 -5.65
CA THR A 54 13.69 30.06 -5.22
C THR A 54 12.95 29.65 -3.97
N MET A 55 12.55 28.38 -3.92
CA MET A 55 11.79 27.84 -2.80
C MET A 55 12.48 28.14 -1.46
N SER A 56 11.72 28.69 -0.51
CA SER A 56 12.21 29.07 0.80
C SER A 56 12.58 27.86 1.67
N VAL A 57 13.47 28.05 2.65
CA VAL A 57 13.84 27.01 3.63
C VAL A 57 12.63 26.52 4.41
N LYS A 58 11.70 27.42 4.76
CA LYS A 58 10.45 27.07 5.44
C LYS A 58 9.61 26.11 4.59
N GLU A 59 9.56 26.34 3.28
CA GLU A 59 8.83 25.48 2.34
C GLU A 59 9.51 24.11 2.15
N ILE A 60 10.83 24.09 1.98
CA ILE A 60 11.63 22.84 1.97
C ILE A 60 11.30 21.99 3.20
N GLN A 61 11.39 22.59 4.38
CA GLN A 61 11.14 21.90 5.64
C GLN A 61 9.69 21.45 5.80
N ARG A 62 8.72 22.23 5.30
CA ARG A 62 7.30 21.86 5.32
C ARG A 62 7.05 20.61 4.48
N ARG A 63 7.56 20.59 3.23
CA ARG A 63 7.41 19.45 2.31
C ARG A 63 8.13 18.19 2.81
N LEU A 64 9.35 18.34 3.35
CA LEU A 64 10.07 17.22 3.98
C LEU A 64 9.31 16.61 5.16
N ARG A 65 8.65 17.44 5.99
CA ARG A 65 7.80 16.96 7.09
C ARG A 65 6.51 16.31 6.60
N ALA A 66 6.01 16.75 5.44
CA ALA A 66 4.86 16.14 4.76
C ALA A 66 5.20 14.82 4.04
N GLY A 67 6.44 14.32 4.15
CA GLY A 67 6.85 13.04 3.60
C GLY A 67 7.31 13.07 2.14
N GLU A 68 7.40 14.25 1.53
CA GLU A 68 7.83 14.41 0.13
C GLU A 68 9.33 14.09 -0.01
N THR A 69 9.72 13.53 -1.16
CA THR A 69 11.11 13.14 -1.43
C THR A 69 11.96 14.35 -1.79
N MET A 70 13.25 14.27 -1.49
CA MET A 70 14.18 15.37 -1.73
C MET A 70 14.30 15.70 -3.23
N ASP A 71 14.27 14.69 -4.08
CA ASP A 71 14.25 14.85 -5.53
C ASP A 71 12.98 15.57 -6.04
N ALA A 72 11.82 15.24 -5.48
CA ALA A 72 10.56 15.93 -5.82
C ALA A 72 10.63 17.41 -5.42
N ILE A 73 11.05 17.67 -4.18
CA ILE A 73 11.23 19.01 -3.63
C ILE A 73 12.23 19.82 -4.46
N ALA A 74 13.37 19.22 -4.83
CA ALA A 74 14.41 19.88 -5.64
C ALA A 74 13.90 20.24 -7.04
N ARG A 75 13.21 19.29 -7.70
CA ARG A 75 12.62 19.47 -9.03
C ARG A 75 11.57 20.58 -9.04
N ASP A 76 10.62 20.53 -8.12
CA ASP A 76 9.52 21.49 -8.04
C ASP A 76 9.99 22.88 -7.59
N GLY A 77 10.96 22.92 -6.68
CA GLY A 77 11.53 24.16 -6.18
C GLY A 77 12.57 24.79 -7.09
N HIS A 78 12.90 24.15 -8.23
CA HIS A 78 13.98 24.53 -9.14
C HIS A 78 15.31 24.81 -8.40
N ILE A 79 15.64 23.95 -7.43
CA ILE A 79 16.88 24.00 -6.64
C ILE A 79 17.62 22.67 -6.74
N SER A 80 18.89 22.67 -6.36
CA SER A 80 19.68 21.44 -6.31
C SER A 80 19.29 20.57 -5.10
N VAL A 81 19.48 19.26 -5.23
CA VAL A 81 19.21 18.30 -4.14
C VAL A 81 20.12 18.58 -2.94
N GLU A 82 21.38 18.98 -3.16
CA GLU A 82 22.33 19.31 -2.10
C GLU A 82 21.87 20.51 -1.25
N LYS A 83 21.11 21.44 -1.85
CA LYS A 83 20.48 22.54 -1.09
C LYS A 83 19.38 22.01 -0.17
N VAL A 84 18.59 21.02 -0.60
CA VAL A 84 17.58 20.35 0.23
C VAL A 84 18.24 19.56 1.37
N GLU A 85 19.30 18.80 1.06
CA GLU A 85 20.07 17.99 2.02
C GLU A 85 20.56 18.78 3.22
N ARG A 86 21.05 20.00 3.00
CA ARG A 86 21.54 20.89 4.07
C ARG A 86 20.51 21.15 5.18
N PHE A 87 19.22 21.04 4.88
CA PHE A 87 18.13 21.28 5.82
C PHE A 87 17.35 20.01 6.21
N ALA A 88 17.68 18.86 5.61
CA ALA A 88 16.89 17.64 5.75
C ALA A 88 17.25 16.82 7.00
N GLY A 89 18.52 16.83 7.43
CA GLY A 89 19.05 15.95 8.49
C GLY A 89 18.13 15.80 9.72
N PRO A 90 17.76 16.89 10.42
CA PRO A 90 16.90 16.81 11.60
C PRO A 90 15.51 16.20 11.34
N ILE A 91 14.90 16.49 10.19
CA ILE A 91 13.55 16.01 9.83
C ILE A 91 13.60 14.54 9.46
N LEU A 92 14.61 14.13 8.69
CA LEU A 92 14.81 12.74 8.32
C LEU A 92 15.11 11.88 9.55
N GLN A 93 15.88 12.40 10.51
CA GLN A 93 16.16 11.69 11.75
C GLN A 93 14.91 11.50 12.62
N GLU A 94 14.03 12.51 12.70
CA GLU A 94 12.72 12.35 13.34
C GLU A 94 11.88 11.26 12.65
N ARG A 95 11.83 11.26 11.32
CA ARG A 95 11.06 10.26 10.55
C ARG A 95 11.61 8.84 10.73
N VAL A 96 12.93 8.67 10.69
CA VAL A 96 13.58 7.37 10.97
C VAL A 96 13.26 6.91 12.39
N TYR A 97 13.35 7.81 13.39
CA TYR A 97 12.99 7.47 14.76
C TYR A 97 11.54 6.97 14.87
N ILE A 98 10.59 7.60 14.17
CA ILE A 98 9.19 7.17 14.16
C ILE A 98 9.02 5.80 13.49
N LEU A 99 9.72 5.53 12.38
CA LEU A 99 9.73 4.21 11.75
C LEU A 99 10.27 3.14 12.71
N ASP A 100 11.39 3.40 13.39
CA ASP A 100 11.95 2.48 14.39
C ASP A 100 10.96 2.18 15.52
N GLN A 101 10.27 3.21 16.02
CA GLN A 101 9.21 3.02 17.04
C GLN A 101 8.04 2.20 16.50
N THR A 102 7.70 2.38 15.23
CA THR A 102 6.62 1.64 14.56
C THR A 102 6.99 0.17 14.36
N PHE A 103 8.21 -0.10 13.88
CA PHE A 103 8.71 -1.46 13.67
C PHE A 103 8.71 -2.28 14.96
N ALA A 104 9.02 -1.65 16.09
CA ALA A 104 9.03 -2.27 17.41
C ALA A 104 7.64 -2.50 18.04
N VAL A 105 6.54 -2.09 17.40
CA VAL A 105 5.19 -2.32 17.94
C VAL A 105 4.90 -3.81 17.98
N VAL A 106 4.60 -4.36 19.16
CA VAL A 106 4.19 -5.75 19.32
C VAL A 106 2.71 -5.91 19.01
N LEU A 107 2.40 -6.74 18.00
CA LEU A 107 1.04 -7.08 17.63
C LEU A 107 0.59 -8.32 18.40
N ARG A 108 -0.50 -8.21 19.16
CA ARG A 108 -1.07 -9.37 19.86
C ARG A 108 -2.06 -10.07 18.94
N LYS A 109 -1.79 -11.33 18.61
CA LYS A 109 -2.78 -12.24 18.01
C LYS A 109 -3.71 -12.79 19.10
N GLU A 110 -4.90 -13.21 18.68
CA GLU A 110 -5.93 -13.78 19.56
C GLU A 110 -5.43 -15.03 20.30
N SER A 111 -4.46 -15.73 19.70
CA SER A 111 -3.64 -16.73 20.38
C SER A 111 -2.49 -16.04 21.13
N ALA A 112 -2.68 -15.80 22.43
CA ALA A 112 -1.76 -15.03 23.29
C ALA A 112 -0.31 -15.57 23.44
N ARG A 113 0.09 -16.61 22.71
CA ARG A 113 1.42 -17.23 22.78
C ARG A 113 2.46 -16.62 21.85
N ASP A 114 2.03 -15.96 20.77
CA ASP A 114 2.94 -15.39 19.78
C ASP A 114 2.87 -13.87 19.82
N GLN A 115 3.95 -13.25 20.31
CA GLN A 115 4.18 -11.82 20.23
C GLN A 115 5.15 -11.56 19.07
N GLU A 116 4.62 -11.04 17.96
CA GLU A 116 5.43 -10.67 16.80
C GLU A 116 5.46 -9.15 16.68
N THR A 117 6.59 -8.61 16.23
CA THR A 117 6.67 -7.17 15.95
C THR A 117 5.92 -6.84 14.66
N PHE A 118 5.51 -5.58 14.50
CA PHE A 118 4.86 -5.10 13.28
C PHE A 118 5.74 -5.38 12.06
N GLN A 119 7.05 -5.16 12.18
CA GLN A 119 7.99 -5.44 11.11
C GLN A 119 8.02 -6.92 10.75
N ASP A 120 8.12 -7.81 11.74
CA ASP A 120 8.15 -9.26 11.50
C ASP A 120 6.87 -9.73 10.78
N VAL A 121 5.71 -9.24 11.22
CA VAL A 121 4.42 -9.59 10.60
C VAL A 121 4.36 -9.14 9.14
N VAL A 122 4.77 -7.91 8.84
CA VAL A 122 4.79 -7.38 7.47
C VAL A 122 5.76 -8.18 6.59
N LEU A 123 6.98 -8.42 7.06
CA LEU A 123 8.00 -9.18 6.32
C LEU A 123 7.56 -10.62 6.08
N ALA A 124 7.00 -11.29 7.09
CA ALA A 124 6.48 -12.66 6.96
C ALA A 124 5.34 -12.75 5.93
N ARG A 125 4.54 -11.68 5.76
CA ARG A 125 3.49 -11.64 4.74
C ARG A 125 4.04 -11.42 3.32
N LEU A 126 5.10 -10.64 3.20
CA LEU A 126 5.71 -10.29 1.91
C LEU A 126 6.63 -11.38 1.36
N ALA A 127 7.33 -12.11 2.22
CA ALA A 127 8.32 -13.11 1.82
C ALA A 127 7.75 -14.21 0.88
N PRO A 128 6.55 -14.80 1.11
CA PRO A 128 5.96 -15.78 0.19
C PRO A 128 5.62 -15.23 -1.19
N MET A 129 5.53 -13.91 -1.35
CA MET A 129 5.32 -13.26 -2.66
C MET A 129 6.64 -13.03 -3.42
N GLY A 130 7.78 -13.43 -2.85
CA GLY A 130 9.10 -13.20 -3.44
C GLY A 130 9.58 -11.75 -3.36
N VAL A 131 8.97 -10.96 -2.47
CA VAL A 131 9.38 -9.57 -2.23
C VAL A 131 10.58 -9.59 -1.28
N ASP A 132 11.70 -9.04 -1.75
CA ASP A 132 12.93 -8.89 -0.96
C ASP A 132 12.79 -7.75 0.06
N SER A 133 13.31 -7.92 1.28
CA SER A 133 13.27 -6.89 2.33
C SER A 133 14.01 -5.63 1.91
N ASP A 134 15.08 -5.77 1.13
CA ASP A 134 15.90 -4.65 0.67
C ASP A 134 15.22 -3.85 -0.45
N SER A 135 14.15 -4.39 -1.05
CA SER A 135 13.33 -3.72 -2.05
C SER A 135 12.20 -2.87 -1.46
N LEU A 136 12.03 -2.89 -0.13
CA LEU A 136 10.98 -2.16 0.57
C LEU A 136 11.36 -0.69 0.75
N SER A 137 10.45 0.20 0.39
CA SER A 137 10.60 1.64 0.61
C SER A 137 9.62 2.11 1.68
N TRP A 138 10.15 2.48 2.84
CA TRP A 138 9.36 3.00 3.94
C TRP A 138 9.37 4.52 3.97
N ASN A 139 8.20 5.09 4.24
CA ASN A 139 8.01 6.52 4.41
C ASN A 139 7.10 6.80 5.62
N THR A 140 7.27 7.97 6.24
CA THR A 140 6.36 8.45 7.28
C THR A 140 6.29 9.97 7.27
N TRP A 141 5.12 10.49 7.63
CA TRP A 141 4.86 11.91 7.86
C TRP A 141 3.78 12.08 8.93
N ARG A 142 3.75 13.27 9.51
CA ARG A 142 2.76 13.60 10.55
C ARG A 142 1.58 14.33 9.93
N ILE A 143 0.37 13.94 10.29
CA ILE A 143 -0.86 14.66 9.92
C ILE A 143 -1.28 15.65 11.02
N ASP A 144 -2.20 16.56 10.71
CA ASP A 144 -2.54 17.71 11.58
C ASP A 144 -3.10 17.30 12.95
N ASP A 145 -3.72 16.12 13.06
CA ASP A 145 -4.24 15.59 14.33
C ASP A 145 -3.14 15.04 15.26
N GLY A 146 -1.89 15.02 14.79
CA GLY A 146 -0.72 14.57 15.53
C GLY A 146 -0.36 13.09 15.32
N THR A 147 -1.19 12.32 14.60
CA THR A 147 -0.93 10.93 14.21
C THR A 147 0.14 10.87 13.12
N TRP A 148 0.91 9.77 13.10
CA TRP A 148 1.88 9.51 12.04
C TRP A 148 1.28 8.57 11.01
N THR A 149 1.36 8.92 9.73
CA THR A 149 1.11 7.98 8.65
C THR A 149 2.40 7.21 8.38
N ILE A 150 2.28 5.89 8.27
CA ILE A 150 3.34 4.98 7.87
C ILE A 150 2.94 4.45 6.50
N ASP A 151 3.81 4.61 5.52
CA ASP A 151 3.60 4.14 4.15
C ASP A 151 4.72 3.19 3.77
N LEU A 152 4.33 2.08 3.17
CA LEU A 152 5.21 1.08 2.62
C LEU A 152 4.92 0.94 1.14
N ALA A 153 5.90 1.25 0.30
CA ALA A 153 5.91 0.87 -1.10
C ALA A 153 6.76 -0.40 -1.30
N TYR A 154 6.23 -1.35 -2.07
CA TYR A 154 6.88 -2.64 -2.33
C TYR A 154 6.60 -3.11 -3.77
N PRO A 155 7.51 -3.88 -4.39
CA PRO A 155 7.26 -4.49 -5.69
C PRO A 155 6.03 -5.41 -5.66
N ASN A 156 5.21 -5.35 -6.70
CA ASN A 156 4.07 -6.25 -6.89
C ASN A 156 4.01 -6.70 -8.36
N ARG A 157 3.24 -7.74 -8.65
CA ARG A 157 3.08 -8.29 -10.02
C ARG A 157 2.65 -7.24 -11.05
N ASP A 158 1.83 -6.29 -10.62
CA ASP A 158 1.31 -5.19 -11.46
C ASP A 158 2.20 -3.93 -11.43
N GLY A 159 3.40 -4.02 -10.85
CA GLY A 159 4.37 -2.93 -10.73
C GLY A 159 4.74 -2.65 -9.27
N HIS A 160 3.86 -1.97 -8.53
CA HIS A 160 4.09 -1.62 -7.13
C HIS A 160 2.79 -1.76 -6.31
N GLY A 161 2.94 -2.21 -5.07
CA GLY A 161 1.91 -2.14 -4.04
C GLY A 161 2.24 -1.02 -3.05
N SER A 162 1.20 -0.48 -2.41
CA SER A 162 1.33 0.44 -1.28
C SER A 162 0.46 -0.04 -0.12
N ALA A 163 1.02 -0.06 1.08
CA ALA A 163 0.31 -0.34 2.32
C ALA A 163 0.48 0.84 3.27
N THR A 164 -0.62 1.31 3.85
CA THR A 164 -0.62 2.49 4.72
C THR A 164 -1.27 2.21 6.07
N TRP A 165 -0.66 2.76 7.12
CA TRP A 165 -1.12 2.66 8.50
C TRP A 165 -1.08 4.02 9.20
N ASN A 166 -1.91 4.17 10.22
CA ASN A 166 -1.82 5.25 11.19
C ASN A 166 -1.16 4.74 12.47
N PHE A 167 -0.14 5.44 12.93
CA PHE A 167 0.63 5.15 14.13
C PHE A 167 0.43 6.26 15.17
N ASP A 168 -0.08 5.87 16.34
CA ASP A 168 -0.16 6.73 17.52
C ASP A 168 1.05 6.46 18.42
N LEU A 169 1.95 7.45 18.48
CA LEU A 169 3.19 7.35 19.25
C LEU A 169 2.96 7.21 20.76
N ASN A 170 1.91 7.85 21.30
CA ASN A 170 1.62 7.85 22.73
C ASN A 170 1.01 6.50 23.17
N ARG A 171 0.08 5.98 22.35
CA ARG A 171 -0.57 4.69 22.60
C ARG A 171 0.30 3.50 22.18
N ARG A 172 1.34 3.75 21.38
CA ARG A 172 2.14 2.73 20.70
C ARG A 172 1.27 1.72 19.94
N SER A 173 0.30 2.24 19.21
CA SER A 173 -0.67 1.46 18.45
C SER A 173 -0.62 1.80 16.97
N ILE A 174 -0.72 0.78 16.13
CA ILE A 174 -0.76 0.91 14.67
C ILE A 174 -2.09 0.38 14.12
N THR A 175 -2.71 1.13 13.20
CA THR A 175 -4.01 0.79 12.59
C THR A 175 -3.90 0.86 11.08
N ALA A 176 -4.33 -0.19 10.37
CA ALA A 176 -4.34 -0.21 8.91
C ALA A 176 -5.37 0.77 8.34
N THR A 177 -4.98 1.54 7.32
CA THR A 177 -5.87 2.52 6.67
C THR A 177 -6.33 2.07 5.29
N ASN A 178 -5.51 1.30 4.55
CA ASN A 178 -5.89 0.72 3.25
C ASN A 178 -6.06 -0.81 3.29
N GLU A 179 -6.43 -1.42 2.15
CA GLU A 179 -6.67 -2.87 2.05
C GLU A 179 -5.39 -3.70 2.15
N ASN A 180 -4.31 -3.27 1.50
CA ASN A 180 -3.02 -3.97 1.56
C ASN A 180 -2.47 -4.02 2.99
N ALA A 181 -2.58 -2.93 3.74
CA ALA A 181 -2.22 -2.85 5.15
C ALA A 181 -3.04 -3.80 6.03
N ARG A 182 -4.37 -3.90 5.80
CA ARG A 182 -5.23 -4.86 6.50
C ARG A 182 -4.82 -6.29 6.20
N TRP A 183 -4.59 -6.60 4.92
CA TRP A 183 -4.16 -7.92 4.48
C TRP A 183 -2.80 -8.32 5.07
N MET A 184 -1.86 -7.38 5.22
CA MET A 184 -0.58 -7.61 5.89
C MET A 184 -0.75 -7.93 7.37
N LEU A 185 -1.66 -7.24 8.05
CA LEU A 185 -1.97 -7.50 9.47
C LEU A 185 -2.90 -8.71 9.68
N GLY A 186 -3.28 -9.43 8.62
CA GLY A 186 -4.21 -10.55 8.71
C GLY A 186 -5.63 -10.16 9.12
N GLN A 187 -6.02 -8.90 8.91
CA GLN A 187 -7.34 -8.37 9.22
C GLN A 187 -8.31 -8.65 8.07
N GLU A 188 -9.59 -8.90 8.41
CA GLU A 188 -10.66 -9.05 7.42
C GLU A 188 -10.78 -7.76 6.56
N PRO A 189 -11.09 -7.88 5.26
CA PRO A 189 -11.36 -6.73 4.41
C PRO A 189 -12.42 -5.81 5.04
N ALA A 190 -12.30 -4.52 4.80
CA ALA A 190 -13.30 -3.57 5.26
C ALA A 190 -14.68 -3.98 4.73
N PRO A 191 -15.75 -3.94 5.56
CA PRO A 191 -17.09 -4.27 5.11
C PRO A 191 -17.45 -3.33 3.96
N ARG A 192 -17.68 -3.91 2.78
CA ARG A 192 -18.10 -3.13 1.61
C ARG A 192 -19.45 -2.52 1.92
N THR A 193 -19.51 -1.21 2.09
CA THR A 193 -20.79 -0.50 2.09
C THR A 193 -21.39 -0.66 0.70
N GLN A 194 -22.41 -1.50 0.57
CA GLN A 194 -23.21 -1.56 -0.65
C GLN A 194 -23.92 -0.22 -0.78
N THR A 195 -23.33 0.72 -1.50
CA THR A 195 -24.05 1.92 -1.93
C THR A 195 -25.04 1.45 -2.99
N PRO A 196 -26.37 1.59 -2.80
CA PRO A 196 -27.32 1.34 -3.89
C PRO A 196 -27.01 2.37 -4.98
N GLY A 197 -26.19 1.98 -5.94
CA GLY A 197 -25.90 2.81 -7.10
C GLY A 197 -27.17 2.88 -7.93
N LEU A 198 -27.75 4.08 -8.04
CA LEU A 198 -28.75 4.32 -9.07
C LEU A 198 -28.04 4.23 -10.42
N VAL A 199 -28.10 3.06 -11.05
CA VAL A 199 -27.58 2.89 -12.41
C VAL A 199 -28.52 3.66 -13.34
N HIS A 200 -28.07 4.83 -13.80
CA HIS A 200 -28.68 5.47 -14.96
C HIS A 200 -28.36 4.61 -16.17
N ALA A 201 -29.18 3.59 -16.41
CA ALA A 201 -29.21 2.91 -17.68
C ALA A 201 -29.53 3.95 -18.78
N GLU A 202 -28.96 3.84 -19.96
CA GLU A 202 -29.47 4.59 -21.11
C GLU A 202 -30.89 4.09 -21.44
N PRO A 203 -31.76 4.89 -22.07
CA PRO A 203 -33.10 4.45 -22.49
C PRO A 203 -33.09 3.15 -23.31
N THR A 204 -32.01 2.90 -24.05
CA THR A 204 -31.81 1.74 -24.93
C THR A 204 -31.18 0.53 -24.23
N HIS A 205 -30.88 0.62 -22.93
CA HIS A 205 -30.25 -0.48 -22.22
C HIS A 205 -31.21 -1.69 -22.10
N PRO A 206 -30.76 -2.93 -22.34
CA PRO A 206 -31.64 -4.10 -22.38
C PRO A 206 -32.37 -4.36 -21.06
N SER A 207 -31.82 -3.93 -19.92
CA SER A 207 -32.49 -4.01 -18.61
C SER A 207 -33.64 -3.01 -18.41
N ARG A 208 -33.85 -2.07 -19.36
CA ARG A 208 -34.98 -1.13 -19.40
C ARG A 208 -36.03 -1.47 -20.45
N ILE A 209 -35.78 -2.48 -21.28
CA ILE A 209 -36.79 -2.99 -22.19
C ILE A 209 -37.84 -3.64 -21.29
N VAL A 210 -38.89 -2.88 -20.99
CA VAL A 210 -40.17 -3.43 -20.61
C VAL A 210 -40.66 -4.10 -21.89
N ASP A 211 -40.22 -5.35 -22.10
CA ASP A 211 -40.96 -6.23 -22.99
C ASP A 211 -42.40 -6.10 -22.52
N SER A 212 -43.23 -5.63 -23.46
CA SER A 212 -44.65 -5.44 -23.25
C SER A 212 -45.15 -6.60 -22.43
N ILE A 213 -45.70 -6.32 -21.24
CA ILE A 213 -46.45 -7.32 -20.50
C ILE A 213 -47.41 -7.92 -21.53
N PRO A 214 -47.24 -9.20 -21.93
CA PRO A 214 -48.19 -9.78 -22.87
C PRO A 214 -49.56 -9.63 -22.22
N ASP A 215 -50.50 -9.09 -22.99
CA ASP A 215 -51.91 -8.96 -22.61
C ASP A 215 -52.30 -10.28 -21.89
N PRO A 216 -52.81 -10.25 -20.65
CA PRO A 216 -52.98 -11.46 -19.87
C PRO A 216 -53.84 -12.44 -20.65
N GLU A 217 -53.22 -13.50 -21.17
CA GLU A 217 -53.97 -14.67 -21.61
C GLU A 217 -54.88 -15.07 -20.45
N PRO A 218 -56.13 -15.48 -20.73
CA PRO A 218 -57.06 -15.88 -19.69
C PRO A 218 -56.36 -16.90 -18.81
N VAL A 219 -56.22 -16.54 -17.53
CA VAL A 219 -55.50 -17.31 -16.52
C VAL A 219 -55.96 -18.76 -16.62
N ARG A 220 -55.17 -19.60 -17.29
CA ARG A 220 -55.25 -21.03 -17.04
C ARG A 220 -54.78 -21.15 -15.61
N GLU A 221 -55.69 -21.57 -14.74
CA GLU A 221 -55.37 -21.87 -13.35
C GLU A 221 -54.18 -22.84 -13.36
N THR A 222 -52.98 -22.29 -13.20
CA THR A 222 -51.84 -23.09 -12.77
C THR A 222 -52.31 -23.72 -11.47
N PRO A 223 -52.29 -25.06 -11.33
CA PRO A 223 -52.69 -25.67 -10.09
C PRO A 223 -51.82 -25.02 -9.02
N ARG A 224 -52.47 -24.25 -8.13
CA ARG A 224 -51.82 -23.77 -6.93
C ARG A 224 -51.13 -25.00 -6.35
N LEU A 225 -49.88 -24.87 -5.90
CA LEU A 225 -49.26 -25.86 -5.03
C LEU A 225 -50.14 -25.93 -3.78
N VAL A 226 -51.20 -26.70 -3.89
CA VAL A 226 -52.09 -27.09 -2.83
C VAL A 226 -51.17 -27.78 -1.86
N ALA A 227 -51.13 -27.24 -0.64
CA ALA A 227 -50.57 -27.85 0.54
C ALA A 227 -50.50 -29.36 0.38
N ILE A 228 -49.28 -29.91 0.42
CA ILE A 228 -48.99 -31.34 0.27
C ILE A 228 -50.05 -32.14 1.04
N ARG A 229 -51.01 -32.71 0.30
CA ARG A 229 -52.08 -33.53 0.88
C ARG A 229 -51.55 -34.94 0.97
N GLU A 230 -51.72 -35.57 2.14
CA GLU A 230 -51.10 -36.87 2.47
C GLU A 230 -51.64 -38.08 1.68
N THR A 231 -52.67 -37.92 0.85
CA THR A 231 -53.24 -39.04 0.07
C THR A 231 -53.51 -38.66 -1.40
N PRO A 232 -52.83 -39.30 -2.38
CA PRO A 232 -53.03 -39.03 -3.82
C PRO A 232 -54.41 -39.49 -4.32
N ARG A 233 -54.95 -38.80 -5.33
CA ARG A 233 -56.23 -39.16 -5.98
C ARG A 233 -55.98 -40.18 -7.10
N GLU A 234 -57.01 -40.90 -7.54
CA GLU A 234 -56.87 -42.03 -8.50
C GLU A 234 -56.33 -41.59 -9.87
N GLU A 235 -56.57 -40.36 -10.25
CA GLU A 235 -56.10 -39.72 -11.48
C GLU A 235 -54.56 -39.52 -11.51
N ASP A 236 -53.92 -39.25 -10.36
CA ASP A 236 -52.46 -39.05 -10.25
C ASP A 236 -51.67 -40.38 -10.37
N ARG A 237 -52.32 -41.52 -10.09
CA ARG A 237 -51.71 -42.86 -10.21
C ARG A 237 -51.61 -43.33 -11.65
N ALA A 238 -52.48 -42.87 -12.53
CA ALA A 238 -52.47 -43.21 -13.95
C ALA A 238 -51.26 -42.63 -14.69
N GLU A 239 -50.72 -41.51 -14.19
CA GLU A 239 -49.52 -40.84 -14.72
C GLU A 239 -48.21 -41.34 -14.10
N GLY A 240 -48.25 -42.43 -13.31
CA GLY A 240 -47.07 -43.06 -12.71
C GLY A 240 -46.47 -42.31 -11.52
N ILE A 241 -47.18 -41.33 -10.97
CA ILE A 241 -46.71 -40.51 -9.85
C ILE A 241 -47.01 -41.27 -8.54
N SER A 242 -46.06 -42.11 -8.11
CA SER A 242 -46.14 -42.76 -6.79
C SER A 242 -45.77 -41.76 -5.68
N GLY A 243 -46.64 -41.60 -4.69
CA GLY A 243 -46.44 -40.69 -3.56
C GLY A 243 -45.11 -40.86 -2.82
N ARG A 244 -44.66 -39.75 -2.23
CA ARG A 244 -43.45 -39.49 -1.42
C ARG A 244 -42.45 -40.64 -1.29
N ALA A 245 -41.29 -40.48 -1.95
CA ALA A 245 -40.08 -41.21 -1.58
C ALA A 245 -39.76 -40.93 -0.09
N LYS A 246 -39.60 -42.00 0.70
CA LYS A 246 -39.32 -41.93 2.15
C LYS A 246 -37.92 -41.35 2.35
N VAL A 247 -37.84 -40.04 2.52
CA VAL A 247 -36.61 -39.35 2.90
C VAL A 247 -36.25 -39.78 4.33
N PRO A 248 -35.06 -40.35 4.57
CA PRO A 248 -34.64 -40.76 5.90
C PRO A 248 -34.62 -39.58 6.88
N SER A 249 -34.87 -39.88 8.15
CA SER A 249 -34.68 -38.90 9.22
C SER A 249 -33.21 -38.50 9.31
N TRP A 250 -32.93 -37.26 9.72
CA TRP A 250 -31.57 -36.78 9.94
C TRP A 250 -30.80 -37.64 10.97
N ASP A 251 -31.50 -38.20 11.96
CA ASP A 251 -30.94 -39.16 12.91
C ASP A 251 -30.60 -40.52 12.26
N GLU A 252 -31.34 -40.99 11.25
CA GLU A 252 -31.00 -42.23 10.52
C GLU A 252 -29.73 -42.05 9.69
N ILE A 253 -29.47 -40.83 9.18
CA ILE A 253 -28.28 -40.50 8.40
C ILE A 253 -27.07 -40.37 9.31
N MET A 254 -27.24 -39.77 10.50
CA MET A 254 -26.13 -39.48 11.42
C MET A 254 -25.78 -40.65 12.35
N PHE A 255 -26.74 -41.49 12.71
CA PHE A 255 -26.54 -42.52 13.75
C PHE A 255 -26.77 -43.96 13.27
N GLY A 256 -27.23 -44.16 12.02
CA GLY A 256 -27.50 -45.49 11.47
C GLY A 256 -28.70 -46.19 12.12
N ARG A 257 -29.30 -47.16 11.41
CA ARG A 257 -30.44 -47.91 11.95
C ARG A 257 -30.00 -48.85 13.09
N PRO A 258 -30.77 -48.96 14.18
CA PRO A 258 -30.54 -50.01 15.15
C PRO A 258 -30.85 -51.37 14.52
N ALA A 259 -29.97 -52.34 14.74
CA ALA A 259 -30.11 -53.70 14.24
C ALA A 259 -31.40 -54.34 14.79
N ALA A 260 -32.19 -54.96 13.91
CA ALA A 260 -33.29 -55.82 14.31
C ALA A 260 -32.75 -57.01 15.15
N PRO A 261 -33.49 -57.50 16.16
CA PRO A 261 -33.07 -58.65 16.93
C PRO A 261 -33.03 -59.89 16.02
N ALA A 262 -31.96 -60.67 16.18
CA ALA A 262 -31.68 -61.88 15.43
C ALA A 262 -32.84 -62.88 15.55
N SER A 263 -33.39 -63.28 14.41
CA SER A 263 -34.17 -64.50 14.26
C SER A 263 -33.28 -65.71 14.57
N GLU A 264 -33.81 -66.60 15.40
CA GLU A 264 -33.23 -67.85 15.86
C GLU A 264 -32.62 -68.68 14.71
N LEU A 265 -31.40 -69.17 14.95
CA LEU A 265 -30.72 -70.21 14.17
C LEU A 265 -31.32 -71.58 14.52
N PRO A 266 -31.49 -72.49 13.55
CA PRO A 266 -31.88 -73.87 13.86
C PRO A 266 -30.70 -74.68 14.42
N ASP A 267 -31.05 -75.60 15.33
CA ASP A 267 -30.21 -76.58 16.02
C ASP A 267 -29.15 -77.25 15.12
N ASN A 268 -27.93 -77.34 15.64
CA ASN A 268 -26.89 -78.20 15.10
C ASN A 268 -26.50 -79.20 16.20
N ASP A 269 -26.75 -80.48 15.94
CA ASP A 269 -26.45 -81.61 16.83
C ASP A 269 -24.94 -81.67 17.19
N PRO A 270 -24.59 -82.16 18.39
CA PRO A 270 -23.21 -82.25 18.82
C PRO A 270 -22.48 -83.42 18.16
N ILE A 271 -21.37 -83.13 17.50
CA ILE A 271 -20.33 -84.11 17.15
C ILE A 271 -19.40 -84.22 18.36
N ASP A 272 -19.43 -85.38 19.01
CA ASP A 272 -18.54 -85.77 20.10
C ASP A 272 -17.18 -86.16 19.50
N ASP A 273 -16.13 -85.49 19.96
CA ASP A 273 -14.72 -85.67 19.59
C ASP A 273 -14.03 -86.54 20.65
N PRO A 274 -13.43 -87.69 20.32
CA PRO A 274 -12.56 -88.40 21.22
C PRO A 274 -11.09 -88.18 20.85
N SER A 275 -10.34 -87.57 21.77
CA SER A 275 -9.06 -88.06 22.30
C SER A 275 -8.01 -86.96 22.46
N GLU A 276 -7.61 -86.70 23.71
CA GLU A 276 -6.23 -86.41 24.08
C GLU A 276 -6.07 -86.56 25.60
N ASP A 277 -5.89 -87.81 26.04
CA ASP A 277 -5.30 -88.16 27.33
C ASP A 277 -3.96 -88.82 27.01
N ASP A 278 -2.86 -88.09 27.14
CA ASP A 278 -1.56 -88.68 27.52
C ASP A 278 -0.56 -87.59 27.92
N PHE A 279 -0.65 -87.19 29.20
CA PHE A 279 0.49 -86.65 29.93
C PHE A 279 0.54 -87.32 31.30
N ARG A 280 1.33 -88.41 31.40
CA ARG A 280 1.97 -88.84 32.66
C ARG A 280 3.02 -89.94 32.40
N SER A 281 4.29 -89.54 32.44
CA SER A 281 5.40 -90.09 33.25
C SER A 281 6.75 -89.87 32.56
#